data_AF-A0A948C6N9-F1
#
_entry.id   AF-A0A948C6N9-F1
#
_cell.length_a   1.000
_cell.length_b   1.000
_cell.length_c   1.000
_cell.angle_alpha   90.00
_cell.angle_beta   90.00
_cell.angle_gamma   90.00
#
_symmetry.space_group_name_H-M   'P 1'
#
loop_
_entity.id
_entity.type
_entity.pdbx_description
1 polymer ?
#
loop_
_entity_poly.entity_id
_entity_poly.type
_entity_poly.pdbx_seq_one_letter_code
_entity_poly.pdbx_strand_id
1 'polypeptide(L)'
;MKRTLKKIVSGGQTGVDRAALDVALKCKIVCGGWCPNGRIAEDGIIPKRYPLKETESSDYEIRTEWNVKDSDGTLVLNEGELTGGTAFTVECAKKHKKPYLIVDLDNCSANVLDAFWNWIEKNNIKILNMAGPRESKLQGIYKIAKKFLE
;
A
#
# COMPACT_ATOMS: atom_id res chain seq x y z
N MET A 1 7.30 -23.91 4.55
CA MET A 1 6.61 -23.12 5.60
C MET A 1 5.49 -22.33 4.97
N LYS A 2 4.35 -22.14 5.64
CA LYS A 2 3.20 -21.41 5.08
C LYS A 2 3.52 -19.91 5.08
N ARG A 3 3.82 -19.35 3.90
CA ARG A 3 4.06 -17.92 3.69
C ARG A 3 2.82 -17.14 4.14
N THR A 4 2.92 -16.39 5.23
CA THR A 4 1.75 -15.74 5.85
C THR A 4 2.07 -14.33 6.34
N LEU A 5 1.33 -13.36 5.81
CA LEU A 5 1.26 -12.00 6.34
C LEU A 5 0.25 -11.97 7.49
N LYS A 6 0.55 -11.23 8.56
CA LYS A 6 -0.38 -11.04 9.67
C LYS A 6 -1.38 -9.92 9.40
N LYS A 7 -0.95 -8.86 8.70
CA LYS A 7 -1.76 -7.69 8.45
C LYS A 7 -1.33 -6.95 7.18
N ILE A 8 -2.30 -6.43 6.44
CA ILE A 8 -2.08 -5.46 5.35
C ILE A 8 -2.52 -4.08 5.84
N VAL A 9 -1.70 -3.04 5.63
CA VAL A 9 -2.07 -1.65 5.90
C VAL A 9 -1.99 -0.81 4.64
N SER A 10 -2.84 0.20 4.55
CA SER A 10 -2.85 1.19 3.49
C SER A 10 -3.58 2.46 3.94
N GLY A 11 -3.45 3.56 3.19
CA GLY A 11 -4.06 4.84 3.59
C GLY A 11 -5.42 5.16 2.99
N GLY A 12 -6.02 4.23 2.24
CA GLY A 12 -7.42 4.30 1.81
C GLY A 12 -7.71 5.26 0.65
N GLN A 13 -6.67 5.83 0.02
CA GLN A 13 -6.82 6.59 -1.23
C GLN A 13 -7.39 5.70 -2.35
N THR A 14 -7.94 6.28 -3.41
CA THR A 14 -8.27 5.53 -4.64
C THR A 14 -7.03 4.84 -5.24
N GLY A 15 -7.23 4.00 -6.25
CA GLY A 15 -6.14 3.26 -6.88
C GLY A 15 -5.61 2.14 -5.99
N VAL A 16 -4.29 2.07 -5.84
CA VAL A 16 -3.60 0.94 -5.17
C VAL A 16 -4.03 0.76 -3.73
N ASP A 17 -4.23 1.84 -2.99
CA ASP A 17 -4.56 1.78 -1.57
C ASP A 17 -5.88 1.00 -1.32
N ARG A 18 -6.91 1.31 -2.10
CA ARG A 18 -8.20 0.58 -2.02
C ARG A 18 -8.12 -0.82 -2.60
N ALA A 19 -7.32 -1.05 -3.65
CA ALA A 19 -7.11 -2.41 -4.16
C ALA A 19 -6.53 -3.31 -3.07
N ALA A 20 -5.53 -2.84 -2.33
CA ALA A 20 -4.94 -3.56 -1.21
C ALA A 20 -5.94 -3.87 -0.09
N LEU A 21 -6.74 -2.89 0.33
CA LEU A 21 -7.75 -3.09 1.36
C LEU A 21 -8.86 -4.06 0.91
N ASP A 22 -9.31 -3.95 -0.34
CA ASP A 22 -10.33 -4.83 -0.91
C ASP A 22 -9.87 -6.28 -0.98
N VAL A 23 -8.65 -6.52 -1.46
CA VAL A 23 -8.08 -7.87 -1.53
C VAL A 23 -7.88 -8.44 -0.13
N ALA A 24 -7.38 -7.65 0.82
CA ALA A 24 -7.22 -8.11 2.19
C ALA A 24 -8.56 -8.53 2.81
N LEU A 25 -9.63 -7.74 2.62
CA LEU A 25 -10.98 -8.08 3.07
C LEU A 25 -11.51 -9.36 2.38
N LYS A 26 -11.36 -9.47 1.05
CA LYS A 26 -11.77 -10.64 0.27
C LYS A 26 -11.09 -11.92 0.76
N CYS A 27 -9.78 -11.85 1.01
CA CYS A 27 -8.95 -12.96 1.45
C CYS A 27 -9.00 -13.21 2.97
N LYS A 28 -9.81 -12.46 3.72
CA LYS A 28 -9.92 -12.51 5.18
C LYS A 28 -8.58 -12.30 5.90
N ILE A 29 -7.70 -11.50 5.31
CA ILE A 29 -6.47 -11.02 5.93
C ILE A 29 -6.83 -9.78 6.76
N VAL A 30 -6.30 -9.69 7.99
CA VAL A 30 -6.50 -8.51 8.82
C VAL A 30 -5.99 -7.27 8.06
N CYS A 31 -6.82 -6.24 7.95
CA CYS A 31 -6.43 -4.99 7.29
C CYS A 31 -6.65 -3.76 8.16
N GLY A 32 -6.13 -2.61 7.72
CA GLY A 32 -6.31 -1.32 8.35
C GLY A 32 -5.32 -0.30 7.82
N GLY A 33 -4.88 0.61 8.67
CA GLY A 33 -3.89 1.64 8.33
C GLY A 33 -4.33 3.02 8.78
N TRP A 34 -3.53 4.01 8.45
CA TRP A 34 -3.75 5.42 8.75
C TRP A 34 -4.35 6.15 7.55
N CYS A 35 -5.45 6.84 7.75
CA CYS A 35 -6.05 7.75 6.76
C CYS A 35 -6.05 9.18 7.30
N PRO A 36 -6.20 10.21 6.44
CA PRO A 36 -6.26 11.58 6.91
C PRO A 36 -7.43 11.81 7.87
N ASN A 37 -7.33 12.85 8.70
CA ASN A 37 -8.46 13.36 9.47
C ASN A 37 -9.66 13.66 8.55
N GLY A 38 -10.86 13.31 8.99
CA GLY A 38 -12.09 13.34 8.19
C GLY A 38 -12.21 12.19 7.19
N ARG A 39 -11.28 11.22 7.20
CA ARG A 39 -11.23 10.09 6.26
C ARG A 39 -11.29 10.53 4.79
N ILE A 40 -10.61 11.62 4.44
CA ILE A 40 -10.68 12.17 3.08
C ILE A 40 -9.82 11.35 2.10
N ALA A 41 -10.33 11.20 0.88
CA ALA A 41 -9.67 10.68 -0.32
C ALA A 41 -10.07 11.56 -1.52
N GLU A 42 -9.50 11.30 -2.70
CA GLU A 42 -9.76 12.14 -3.88
C GLU A 42 -11.22 12.12 -4.35
N ASP A 43 -11.95 11.04 -4.04
CA ASP A 43 -13.35 10.85 -4.41
C ASP A 43 -14.31 11.05 -3.22
N GLY A 44 -13.85 11.73 -2.17
CA GLY A 44 -14.63 12.07 -0.99
C GLY A 44 -14.28 11.23 0.23
N ILE A 45 -15.28 10.82 1.00
CA ILE A 45 -15.08 10.14 2.29
C ILE A 45 -14.78 8.65 2.07
N ILE A 46 -13.68 8.18 2.65
CA ILE A 46 -13.28 6.77 2.60
C ILE A 46 -14.37 5.91 3.29
N PRO A 47 -14.95 4.91 2.58
CA PRO A 47 -16.01 4.07 3.10
C PRO A 47 -15.72 3.45 4.48
N LYS A 48 -16.75 3.38 5.34
CA LYS A 48 -16.65 2.83 6.70
C LYS A 48 -16.28 1.34 6.77
N ARG A 49 -16.45 0.60 5.66
CA ARG A 49 -16.06 -0.81 5.56
C ARG A 49 -14.55 -1.03 5.72
N TYR A 50 -13.74 0.01 5.51
CA TYR A 50 -12.30 -0.06 5.72
C TYR A 50 -11.94 0.30 7.17
N PRO A 51 -11.30 -0.61 7.94
CA PRO A 51 -10.95 -0.40 9.34
C PRO A 51 -9.70 0.50 9.52
N LEU A 52 -9.78 1.72 9.00
CA LEU A 52 -8.73 2.74 9.05
C LEU A 52 -8.87 3.61 10.29
N LYS A 53 -7.72 4.03 10.83
CA LYS A 53 -7.61 5.03 11.89
C LYS A 53 -7.30 6.39 11.28
N GLU A 54 -7.93 7.44 11.78
CA GLU A 54 -7.63 8.80 11.36
C GLU A 54 -6.34 9.29 12.02
N THR A 55 -5.55 10.04 11.27
CA THR A 55 -4.47 10.86 11.81
C THR A 55 -5.04 12.14 12.42
N GLU A 56 -4.18 12.88 13.14
CA GLU A 56 -4.54 14.17 13.72
C GLU A 56 -4.62 15.31 12.68
N SER A 57 -4.16 15.07 11.46
CA SER A 57 -4.15 16.03 10.36
C SER A 57 -4.84 15.46 9.12
N SER A 58 -5.42 16.34 8.29
CA SER A 58 -5.98 16.02 6.97
C SER A 58 -4.90 15.93 5.88
N ASP A 59 -3.63 16.17 6.21
CA ASP A 59 -2.53 16.07 5.26
C ASP A 59 -2.26 14.60 4.85
N TYR A 60 -2.22 14.37 3.54
CA TYR A 60 -1.91 13.06 2.97
C TYR A 60 -0.47 12.61 3.26
N GLU A 61 0.47 13.53 3.46
CA GLU A 61 1.85 13.16 3.76
C GLU A 61 1.97 12.51 5.15
N ILE A 62 1.25 13.04 6.15
CA ILE A 62 1.27 12.51 7.51
C ILE A 62 0.78 11.07 7.56
N ARG A 63 -0.38 10.77 6.95
CA ARG A 63 -0.87 9.38 6.90
C ARG A 63 0.06 8.47 6.10
N THR A 64 0.73 8.99 5.07
CA THR A 64 1.64 8.19 4.24
C THR A 64 2.86 7.79 5.05
N GLU A 65 3.49 8.76 5.71
CA GLU A 65 4.63 8.50 6.58
C GLU A 65 4.28 7.54 7.73
N TRP A 66 3.11 7.70 8.36
CA TRP A 66 2.69 6.82 9.45
C TRP A 66 2.44 5.38 9.00
N ASN A 67 1.83 5.15 7.83
CA ASN A 67 1.68 3.81 7.28
C ASN A 67 3.04 3.13 6.99
N VAL A 68 4.03 3.89 6.52
CA VAL A 68 5.39 3.38 6.33
C VAL A 68 6.07 3.09 7.67
N LYS A 69 6.01 4.02 8.62
CA LYS A 69 6.66 3.92 9.93
C LYS A 69 6.10 2.76 10.77
N ASP A 70 4.79 2.57 10.76
CA ASP A 70 4.08 1.61 11.61
C ASP A 70 3.86 0.24 10.94
N SER A 71 4.52 -0.02 9.81
CA SER A 71 4.58 -1.32 9.16
C SER A 71 6.00 -1.91 9.20
N ASP A 72 6.12 -3.20 8.92
CA ASP A 72 7.43 -3.87 8.87
C ASP A 72 8.13 -3.66 7.52
N GLY A 73 7.37 -3.39 6.45
CA GLY A 73 7.87 -3.05 5.13
C GLY A 73 6.78 -2.49 4.23
N THR A 74 7.19 -1.88 3.12
CA THR A 74 6.27 -1.26 2.15
C THR A 74 6.42 -1.87 0.75
N LEU A 75 5.33 -2.45 0.23
CA LEU A 75 5.19 -2.79 -1.18
C LEU A 75 4.63 -1.58 -1.92
N VAL A 76 5.35 -1.11 -2.94
CA VAL A 76 4.90 -0.05 -3.84
C VAL A 76 4.53 -0.68 -5.18
N LEU A 77 3.27 -0.55 -5.57
CA LEU A 77 2.79 -0.94 -6.90
C LEU A 77 2.66 0.32 -7.76
N ASN A 78 3.30 0.35 -8.92
CA ASN A 78 3.29 1.50 -9.82
C ASN A 78 3.43 1.04 -11.27
N GLU A 79 3.12 1.92 -12.21
CA GLU A 79 3.52 1.78 -13.62
C GLU A 79 4.39 2.99 -13.99
N GLY A 80 5.54 2.73 -14.60
CA GLY A 80 6.49 3.77 -14.97
C GLY A 80 7.14 4.50 -13.79
N GLU A 81 7.43 5.79 -13.97
CA GLU A 81 8.17 6.61 -13.00
C GLU A 81 7.36 6.85 -11.72
N LEU A 82 8.03 6.77 -10.57
CA LEU A 82 7.42 7.11 -9.29
C LEU A 82 7.28 8.63 -9.17
N THR A 83 6.06 9.12 -8.97
CA THR A 83 5.81 10.56 -8.80
C THR A 83 4.92 10.84 -7.59
N GLY A 84 4.95 12.10 -7.11
CA GLY A 84 4.09 12.59 -6.04
C GLY A 84 4.09 11.70 -4.78
N GLY A 85 2.90 11.37 -4.29
CA GLY A 85 2.73 10.57 -3.07
C GLY A 85 3.39 9.18 -3.13
N THR A 86 3.51 8.58 -4.32
CA THR A 86 4.19 7.28 -4.49
C THR A 86 5.70 7.45 -4.29
N ALA A 87 6.31 8.49 -4.86
CA ALA A 87 7.72 8.81 -4.63
C ALA A 87 7.99 9.15 -3.16
N PHE A 88 7.13 9.99 -2.56
CA PHE A 88 7.20 10.34 -1.14
C PHE A 88 7.10 9.12 -0.21
N THR A 89 6.32 8.10 -0.58
CA THR A 89 6.25 6.84 0.18
C THR A 89 7.62 6.16 0.24
N VAL A 90 8.36 6.12 -0.88
CA VAL A 90 9.70 5.54 -0.92
C VAL A 90 10.71 6.39 -0.15
N GLU A 91 10.59 7.72 -0.21
CA GLU A 91 11.40 8.64 0.62
C GLU A 91 11.18 8.40 2.11
N CYS A 92 9.92 8.23 2.55
CA CYS A 92 9.59 7.86 3.92
C CYS A 92 10.22 6.51 4.30
N ALA A 93 10.17 5.51 3.42
CA ALA A 93 10.75 4.20 3.70
C ALA A 93 12.27 4.30 3.89
N LYS A 94 12.96 5.08 3.05
CA LYS A 94 14.39 5.39 3.19
C LYS A 94 14.66 6.13 4.50
N LYS A 95 13.92 7.20 4.79
CA LYS A 95 14.03 8.02 6.02
C LYS A 95 13.93 7.17 7.29
N HIS A 96 12.95 6.28 7.35
CA HIS A 96 12.70 5.42 8.52
C HIS A 96 13.46 4.09 8.49
N LYS A 97 14.35 3.88 7.51
CA LYS A 97 15.11 2.64 7.31
C LYS A 97 14.21 1.41 7.26
N LYS A 98 13.04 1.54 6.65
CA LYS A 98 12.08 0.44 6.45
C LYS A 98 12.36 -0.24 5.10
N PRO A 99 12.33 -1.58 5.05
CA PRO A 99 12.46 -2.29 3.78
C PRO A 99 11.28 -1.92 2.87
N TYR A 100 11.58 -1.74 1.59
CA TYR A 100 10.56 -1.52 0.57
C TYR A 100 10.87 -2.36 -0.67
N LEU A 101 9.82 -2.68 -1.42
CA LEU A 101 9.89 -3.35 -2.72
C LEU A 101 9.01 -2.56 -3.68
N ILE A 102 9.56 -2.17 -4.83
CA ILE A 102 8.81 -1.55 -5.91
C ILE A 102 8.55 -2.63 -6.95
N VAL A 103 7.29 -2.79 -7.33
CA VAL A 103 6.86 -3.63 -8.44
C VAL A 103 6.33 -2.72 -9.54
N ASP A 104 7.00 -2.76 -10.68
CA ASP A 104 6.50 -2.17 -11.92
C ASP A 104 5.48 -3.12 -12.54
N LEU A 105 4.21 -2.69 -12.55
CA LEU A 105 3.09 -3.48 -13.05
C LEU A 105 3.06 -3.56 -14.58
N ASP A 106 3.71 -2.63 -15.29
CA ASP A 106 3.82 -2.66 -16.76
C ASP A 106 4.84 -3.70 -17.22
N ASN A 107 5.92 -3.88 -16.45
CA ASN A 107 7.06 -4.72 -16.82
C ASN A 107 7.26 -5.87 -15.82
N CYS A 108 6.14 -6.46 -15.40
CA CYS A 108 6.16 -7.45 -14.34
C CYS A 108 6.79 -8.78 -14.80
N SER A 109 7.97 -9.10 -14.26
CA SER A 109 8.65 -10.37 -14.58
C SER A 109 7.86 -11.59 -14.10
N ALA A 110 8.05 -12.74 -14.77
CA ALA A 110 7.45 -14.01 -14.35
C ALA A 110 7.81 -14.43 -12.92
N ASN A 111 8.95 -13.97 -12.39
CA ASN A 111 9.47 -14.33 -11.07
C ASN A 111 9.09 -13.33 -9.95
N VAL A 112 8.21 -12.36 -10.24
CA VAL A 112 7.83 -11.30 -9.28
C VAL A 112 7.33 -11.86 -7.95
N LEU A 113 6.57 -12.97 -7.98
CA LEU A 113 5.98 -13.56 -6.79
C LEU A 113 7.05 -14.17 -5.88
N ASP A 114 8.05 -14.83 -6.46
CA ASP A 114 9.17 -15.38 -5.70
C ASP A 114 10.05 -14.26 -5.15
N ALA A 115 10.30 -13.20 -5.93
CA ALA A 115 11.01 -12.01 -5.44
C ALA A 115 10.26 -11.35 -4.26
N PHE A 116 8.94 -11.21 -4.37
CA PHE A 116 8.09 -10.68 -3.30
C PHE A 116 8.18 -11.53 -2.03
N TRP A 117 7.99 -12.85 -2.14
CA TRP A 117 8.01 -13.70 -0.97
C TRP A 117 9.40 -13.84 -0.35
N ASN A 118 10.46 -13.90 -1.16
CA ASN A 118 11.84 -13.86 -0.67
C ASN A 118 12.12 -12.54 0.07
N TRP A 119 11.59 -11.42 -0.43
CA TRP A 119 11.70 -10.13 0.24
C TRP A 119 10.95 -10.11 1.59
N ILE A 120 9.73 -10.65 1.65
CA ILE A 120 8.95 -10.78 2.90
C ILE A 120 9.72 -11.62 3.94
N GLU A 121 10.21 -12.79 3.54
CA GLU A 121 10.90 -13.73 4.43
C GLU A 121 12.23 -13.14 4.92
N LYS A 122 13.05 -12.60 4.02
CA LYS A 122 14.35 -11.99 4.34
C LYS A 122 14.24 -10.85 5.34
N ASN A 123 13.15 -10.07 5.26
CA ASN A 123 12.93 -8.90 6.12
C ASN A 123 11.99 -9.18 7.30
N ASN A 124 11.52 -10.43 7.48
CA ASN A 124 10.58 -10.82 8.53
C ASN A 124 9.32 -9.95 8.59
N ILE A 125 8.77 -9.60 7.41
CA ILE A 125 7.64 -8.69 7.30
C ILE A 125 6.35 -9.40 7.70
N LYS A 126 5.67 -8.89 8.73
CA LYS A 126 4.39 -9.41 9.22
C LYS A 126 3.24 -8.43 8.98
N ILE A 127 3.52 -7.14 9.09
CA ILE A 127 2.62 -6.03 8.76
C ILE A 127 3.16 -5.37 7.49
N LEU A 128 2.45 -5.54 6.38
CA LEU A 128 2.86 -5.01 5.09
C LEU A 128 2.03 -3.77 4.74
N ASN A 129 2.71 -2.63 4.55
CA ASN A 129 2.10 -1.47 3.92
C ASN A 129 2.04 -1.68 2.40
N MET A 130 0.92 -1.37 1.77
CA MET A 130 0.75 -1.37 0.33
C MET A 130 0.35 0.03 -0.14
N ALA A 131 1.11 0.56 -1.08
CA ALA A 131 0.97 1.93 -1.57
C ALA A 131 1.19 2.01 -3.09
N GLY A 132 0.69 3.09 -3.69
CA GLY A 132 0.85 3.36 -5.11
C GLY A 132 0.04 4.57 -5.54
N PRO A 133 -0.05 4.85 -6.85
CA PRO A 133 -0.75 6.04 -7.32
C PRO A 133 -2.25 5.92 -7.09
N ARG A 134 -2.86 7.10 -6.92
CA ARG A 134 -4.31 7.30 -6.91
C ARG A 134 -4.88 7.16 -8.33
N GLU A 135 -6.16 6.84 -8.43
CA GLU A 135 -6.82 6.56 -9.71
C GLU A 135 -6.74 7.76 -10.68
N SER A 136 -6.86 9.00 -10.19
CA SER A 136 -6.72 10.19 -11.03
C SER A 136 -5.30 10.44 -11.58
N LYS A 137 -4.28 9.80 -10.99
CA LYS A 137 -2.88 9.90 -11.47
C LYS A 137 -2.53 8.78 -12.43
N LEU A 138 -3.13 7.61 -12.25
CA LEU A 138 -2.95 6.48 -13.15
C LEU A 138 -4.28 5.77 -13.32
N GLN A 139 -4.94 6.08 -14.42
CA GLN A 139 -6.28 5.57 -14.70
C GLN A 139 -6.25 4.06 -14.92
N GLY A 140 -7.08 3.31 -14.19
CA GLY A 140 -7.14 1.86 -14.23
C GLY A 140 -6.27 1.17 -13.18
N ILE A 141 -5.41 1.90 -12.44
CA ILE A 141 -4.45 1.28 -11.52
C ILE A 141 -5.12 0.47 -10.42
N TYR A 142 -6.31 0.85 -9.93
CA TYR A 142 -7.05 0.03 -8.98
C TYR A 142 -7.28 -1.39 -9.51
N LYS A 143 -7.72 -1.53 -10.76
CA LYS A 143 -8.05 -2.84 -11.36
C LYS A 143 -6.79 -3.68 -11.57
N ILE A 144 -5.70 -3.03 -12.01
CA ILE A 144 -4.43 -3.69 -12.29
C ILE A 144 -3.79 -4.17 -10.99
N ALA A 145 -3.69 -3.29 -9.99
CA ALA A 145 -3.19 -3.64 -8.66
C ALA A 145 -4.03 -4.74 -7.99
N LYS A 146 -5.36 -4.65 -8.08
CA LYS A 146 -6.25 -5.69 -7.55
C LYS A 146 -6.00 -7.04 -8.21
N LYS A 147 -5.91 -7.08 -9.53
CA LYS A 147 -5.62 -8.33 -10.28
C LYS A 147 -4.26 -8.91 -9.91
N PHE A 148 -3.26 -8.08 -9.68
CA PHE A 148 -1.93 -8.52 -9.25
C PHE A 148 -1.94 -9.15 -7.85
N LEU A 149 -2.79 -8.64 -6.94
CA LEU A 149 -2.85 -9.06 -5.54
C LEU A 149 -3.76 -10.28 -5.29
N GLU A 150 -4.64 -10.64 -6.22
CA GLU A 150 -5.57 -11.78 -6.15
C GLU A 150 -4.92 -13.11 -6.58
#